data_AF-A0A2G9STJ7-F1
#
_entry.id   AF-A0A2G9STJ7-F1
#
_cell.length_a   1.000
_cell.length_b   1.000
_cell.length_c   1.000
_cell.angle_alpha   90.00
_cell.angle_beta   90.00
_cell.angle_gamma   90.00
#
_symmetry.space_group_name_H-M   'P 1'
#
loop_
_entity.id
_entity.type
_entity.pdbx_description
1 polymer ?
#
loop_
_entity_poly.entity_id
_entity_poly.type
_entity_poly.pdbx_seq_one_letter_code
_entity_poly.pdbx_strand_id
1 'polypeptide(L)'
;MKSLKESDTAAKIQVLLERAKTQPSATLSLAEILLQQGKAKEALAHLRTIEPDYRKSYRFNVILARAYHAAGDIATAKTLLEKACMLAPQNEVAVRDLLRLQASRLLQHASVAASTGKSKHARTLPSFASMKPAETEPPLSTPAVDVVSTPQTQPSVLPQVSDADPNEKDHAGKDHAGTAAQLQLEHSARHSSPETIVEAKAPEPPKEDTPAVEEKIAN
;
A
#
# COMPACT_ATOMS: atom_id res chain seq x y z
N MET A 1 -15.69 -20.32 -18.50
CA MET A 1 -14.24 -20.02 -18.64
C MET A 1 -13.57 -19.44 -17.37
N LYS A 2 -14.20 -19.44 -16.17
CA LYS A 2 -13.59 -18.88 -14.94
C LYS A 2 -12.57 -19.81 -14.24
N SER A 3 -12.64 -21.12 -14.48
CA SER A 3 -11.96 -22.12 -13.64
C SER A 3 -10.44 -22.29 -13.88
N LEU A 4 -9.88 -21.87 -15.03
CA LEU A 4 -8.43 -22.01 -15.25
C LEU A 4 -7.61 -20.98 -14.47
N LYS A 5 -8.09 -19.73 -14.35
CA LYS A 5 -7.33 -18.67 -13.65
C LYS A 5 -7.30 -18.85 -12.13
N GLU A 6 -8.32 -19.46 -11.55
CA GLU A 6 -8.40 -19.69 -10.10
C GLU A 6 -7.42 -20.78 -9.65
N SER A 7 -7.25 -21.85 -10.45
CA SER A 7 -6.28 -22.92 -10.20
C SER A 7 -4.83 -22.41 -10.15
N ASP A 8 -4.42 -21.65 -11.17
CA ASP A 8 -3.08 -21.05 -11.22
C ASP A 8 -2.83 -20.06 -10.07
N THR A 9 -3.87 -19.31 -9.67
CA THR A 9 -3.76 -18.35 -8.57
C THR A 9 -3.60 -19.07 -7.23
N ALA A 10 -4.31 -20.17 -7.01
CA ALA A 10 -4.19 -20.97 -5.80
C ALA A 10 -2.80 -21.60 -5.64
N ALA A 11 -2.26 -22.18 -6.72
CA ALA A 11 -0.89 -22.70 -6.73
C ALA A 11 0.15 -21.61 -6.47
N LYS A 12 -0.04 -20.43 -7.06
CA LYS A 12 0.85 -19.27 -6.84
C LYS A 12 0.81 -18.76 -5.40
N ILE A 13 -0.36 -18.77 -4.76
CA ILE A 13 -0.52 -18.41 -3.35
C ILE A 13 0.23 -19.40 -2.45
N GLN A 14 0.14 -20.71 -2.71
CA GLN A 14 0.88 -21.71 -1.92
C GLN A 14 2.38 -21.49 -1.97
N VAL A 15 2.94 -21.28 -3.18
CA VAL A 15 4.37 -20.97 -3.34
C VAL A 15 4.75 -19.68 -2.60
N LEU A 16 3.90 -18.66 -2.63
CA LEU A 16 4.14 -17.40 -1.93
C LEU A 16 4.01 -17.55 -0.41
N LEU A 17 3.13 -18.42 0.10
CA LEU A 17 3.00 -18.68 1.54
C LEU A 17 4.27 -19.36 2.09
N GLU A 18 4.81 -20.34 1.39
CA GLU A 18 6.06 -20.98 1.79
C GLU A 18 7.25 -20.00 1.76
N ARG A 19 7.28 -19.11 0.75
CA ARG A 19 8.29 -18.06 0.68
C ARG A 19 8.06 -16.92 1.65
N ALA A 20 6.82 -16.57 1.99
CA ALA A 20 6.48 -15.49 2.92
C ALA A 20 7.02 -15.75 4.33
N LYS A 21 7.16 -17.03 4.72
CA LYS A 21 7.82 -17.42 5.98
C LYS A 21 9.28 -16.98 6.05
N THR A 22 9.95 -16.82 4.92
CA THR A 22 11.39 -16.55 4.83
C THR A 22 11.72 -15.22 4.15
N GLN A 23 10.79 -14.67 3.36
CA GLN A 23 10.99 -13.48 2.53
C GLN A 23 9.79 -12.54 2.60
N PRO A 24 9.96 -11.33 3.17
CA PRO A 24 8.87 -10.35 3.30
C PRO A 24 8.38 -9.80 1.95
N SER A 25 9.23 -9.86 0.91
CA SER A 25 8.86 -9.50 -0.47
C SER A 25 7.74 -10.41 -1.01
N ALA A 26 7.73 -11.69 -0.64
CA ALA A 26 6.67 -12.62 -1.00
C ALA A 26 5.35 -12.28 -0.29
N THR A 27 5.42 -11.83 0.97
CA THR A 27 4.25 -11.34 1.73
C THR A 27 3.58 -10.15 1.06
N LEU A 28 4.36 -9.21 0.50
CA LEU A 28 3.82 -8.09 -0.28
C LEU A 28 3.06 -8.56 -1.53
N SER A 29 3.64 -9.50 -2.30
CA SER A 29 2.99 -10.06 -3.48
C SER A 29 1.73 -10.87 -3.13
N LEU A 30 1.76 -11.60 -2.01
CA LEU A 30 0.60 -12.30 -1.49
C LEU A 30 -0.53 -11.32 -1.14
N ALA A 31 -0.22 -10.24 -0.43
CA ALA A 31 -1.18 -9.21 -0.08
C ALA A 31 -1.80 -8.55 -1.34
N GLU A 32 -1.01 -8.26 -2.37
CA GLU A 32 -1.52 -7.75 -3.66
C GLU A 32 -2.54 -8.72 -4.30
N ILE A 33 -2.26 -10.03 -4.30
CA ILE A 33 -3.18 -11.05 -4.83
C ILE A 33 -4.45 -11.12 -3.98
N LEU A 34 -4.33 -11.10 -2.65
CA LEU A 34 -5.49 -11.11 -1.75
C LEU A 34 -6.39 -9.89 -1.97
N LEU A 35 -5.81 -8.71 -2.23
CA LEU A 35 -6.57 -7.52 -2.58
C LEU A 35 -7.30 -7.64 -3.91
N GLN A 36 -6.69 -8.27 -4.92
CA GLN A 36 -7.37 -8.56 -6.19
C GLN A 36 -8.55 -9.52 -6.01
N GLN A 37 -8.50 -10.39 -5.00
CA GLN A 37 -9.59 -11.29 -4.62
C GLN A 37 -10.64 -10.64 -3.71
N GLY A 38 -10.48 -9.35 -3.37
CA GLY A 38 -11.39 -8.65 -2.44
C GLY A 38 -11.20 -9.03 -0.97
N LYS A 39 -10.17 -9.82 -0.64
CA LYS A 39 -9.87 -10.31 0.71
C LYS A 39 -9.03 -9.31 1.50
N ALA A 40 -9.56 -8.11 1.69
CA ALA A 40 -8.83 -7.01 2.33
C ALA A 40 -8.37 -7.32 3.77
N LYS A 41 -9.21 -8.01 4.55
CA LYS A 41 -8.89 -8.37 5.94
C LYS A 41 -7.71 -9.34 6.05
N GLU A 42 -7.68 -10.36 5.19
CA GLU A 42 -6.57 -11.32 5.12
C GLU A 42 -5.28 -10.62 4.67
N ALA A 43 -5.35 -9.73 3.68
CA ALA A 43 -4.21 -8.94 3.24
C ALA A 43 -3.61 -8.09 4.38
N LEU A 44 -4.46 -7.43 5.18
CA LEU A 44 -4.02 -6.66 6.35
C LEU A 44 -3.32 -7.53 7.40
N ALA A 45 -3.84 -8.73 7.67
CA ALA A 45 -3.24 -9.64 8.63
C ALA A 45 -1.79 -10.01 8.22
N HIS A 46 -1.58 -10.32 6.93
CA HIS A 46 -0.25 -10.61 6.40
C HIS A 46 0.67 -9.39 6.37
N LEU A 47 0.17 -8.20 6.05
CA LEU A 47 1.00 -7.00 6.01
C LEU A 47 1.47 -6.55 7.39
N ARG A 48 0.66 -6.77 8.43
CA ARG A 48 1.02 -6.42 9.82
C ARG A 48 2.24 -7.18 10.34
N THR A 49 2.48 -8.41 9.86
CA THR A 49 3.64 -9.20 10.31
C THR A 49 4.98 -8.62 9.85
N ILE A 50 4.97 -7.87 8.73
CA ILE A 50 6.18 -7.27 8.14
C ILE A 50 6.22 -5.74 8.29
N GLU A 51 5.20 -5.14 8.90
CA GLU A 51 5.11 -3.69 9.12
C GLU A 51 6.34 -3.06 9.80
N PRO A 52 6.90 -3.60 10.91
CA PRO A 52 8.02 -2.97 11.58
C PRO A 52 9.24 -2.81 10.67
N ASP A 53 9.50 -3.80 9.82
CA ASP A 53 10.68 -3.83 8.95
C ASP A 53 10.47 -3.00 7.67
N TYR A 54 9.22 -2.88 7.20
CA TYR A 54 8.89 -2.27 5.91
C TYR A 54 8.19 -0.91 5.98
N ARG A 55 8.02 -0.34 7.18
CA ARG A 55 7.41 0.99 7.36
C ARG A 55 8.03 2.12 6.54
N LYS A 56 9.33 2.00 6.19
CA LYS A 56 10.07 2.97 5.35
C LYS A 56 10.01 2.68 3.85
N SER A 57 9.38 1.57 3.45
CA SER A 57 9.22 1.22 2.03
C SER A 57 7.97 1.90 1.47
N TYR A 58 8.14 2.73 0.43
CA TYR A 58 7.00 3.36 -0.24
C TYR A 58 6.03 2.30 -0.78
N ARG A 59 6.55 1.19 -1.33
CA ARG A 59 5.74 0.11 -1.90
C ARG A 59 4.87 -0.56 -0.84
N PHE A 60 5.43 -0.83 0.34
CA PHE A 60 4.67 -1.36 1.47
C PHE A 60 3.54 -0.40 1.88
N ASN A 61 3.85 0.89 2.01
CA ASN A 61 2.84 1.91 2.36
C ASN A 61 1.70 1.99 1.31
N VAL A 62 2.01 1.88 0.01
CA VAL A 62 0.98 1.83 -1.06
C VAL A 62 0.08 0.61 -0.92
N ILE A 63 0.66 -0.58 -0.74
CA ILE A 63 -0.13 -1.84 -0.65
C ILE A 63 -0.98 -1.84 0.63
N LEU A 64 -0.41 -1.40 1.75
CA LEU A 64 -1.13 -1.26 3.02
C LEU A 64 -2.27 -0.24 2.91
N ALA A 65 -2.03 0.89 2.25
CA ALA A 65 -3.08 1.88 2.00
C ALA A 65 -4.22 1.32 1.16
N ARG A 66 -3.92 0.56 0.09
CA ARG A 66 -4.94 -0.12 -0.72
C ARG A 66 -5.75 -1.12 0.11
N ALA A 67 -5.10 -1.82 1.03
CA ALA A 67 -5.78 -2.75 1.93
C ALA A 67 -6.73 -2.03 2.89
N TYR A 68 -6.31 -0.92 3.51
CA TYR A 68 -7.20 -0.10 4.34
C TYR A 68 -8.34 0.52 3.54
N HIS A 69 -8.07 1.01 2.32
CA HIS A 69 -9.10 1.54 1.43
C HIS A 69 -10.14 0.47 1.08
N ALA A 70 -9.71 -0.76 0.76
CA ALA A 70 -10.61 -1.88 0.47
C ALA A 70 -11.38 -2.35 1.73
N ALA A 71 -10.81 -2.16 2.92
CA ALA A 71 -11.48 -2.41 4.20
C ALA A 71 -12.45 -1.27 4.62
N GLY A 72 -12.48 -0.16 3.89
CA GLY A 72 -13.34 1.00 4.18
C GLY A 72 -12.71 2.09 5.05
N ASP A 73 -11.47 1.91 5.52
CA ASP A 73 -10.75 2.91 6.29
C ASP A 73 -10.00 3.88 5.35
N ILE A 74 -10.76 4.84 4.83
CA ILE A 74 -10.26 5.85 3.88
C ILE A 74 -9.26 6.80 4.53
N ALA A 75 -9.42 7.08 5.83
CA ALA A 75 -8.56 8.01 6.56
C ALA A 75 -7.15 7.44 6.69
N THR A 76 -7.02 6.20 7.16
CA THR A 76 -5.73 5.53 7.29
C THR A 76 -5.08 5.33 5.92
N ALA A 77 -5.86 4.90 4.92
CA ALA A 77 -5.37 4.76 3.54
C ALA A 77 -4.75 6.06 2.99
N LYS A 78 -5.39 7.21 3.24
CA LYS A 78 -4.87 8.52 2.82
C LYS A 78 -3.51 8.81 3.47
N THR A 79 -3.41 8.68 4.79
CA THR A 79 -2.15 8.99 5.51
C THR A 79 -0.98 8.12 5.05
N LEU A 80 -1.23 6.85 4.72
CA LEU A 80 -0.22 5.93 4.21
C LEU A 80 0.21 6.28 2.78
N LEU A 81 -0.73 6.70 1.92
CA LEU A 81 -0.38 7.17 0.57
C LEU A 81 0.41 8.48 0.61
N GLU A 82 0.07 9.41 1.50
CA GLU A 82 0.86 10.63 1.71
C GLU A 82 2.29 10.29 2.13
N LYS A 83 2.46 9.34 3.07
CA LYS A 83 3.80 8.81 3.44
C LYS A 83 4.51 8.18 2.25
N ALA A 84 3.82 7.39 1.44
CA ALA A 84 4.43 6.80 0.24
C ALA A 84 4.90 7.86 -0.76
N CYS A 85 4.12 8.93 -0.97
CA CYS A 85 4.51 10.06 -1.81
C CYS A 85 5.69 10.84 -1.24
N MET A 86 5.78 10.99 0.10
CA MET A 86 6.96 11.62 0.72
C MET A 86 8.23 10.77 0.54
N LEU A 87 8.11 9.45 0.64
CA LEU A 87 9.24 8.52 0.49
C LEU A 87 9.71 8.38 -0.96
N ALA A 88 8.78 8.45 -1.93
CA ALA A 88 9.08 8.36 -3.35
C ALA A 88 8.22 9.35 -4.17
N PRO A 89 8.59 10.65 -4.22
CA PRO A 89 7.78 11.69 -4.86
C PRO A 89 7.56 11.50 -6.36
N GLN A 90 8.49 10.83 -7.05
CA GLN A 90 8.38 10.53 -8.48
C GLN A 90 7.61 9.23 -8.78
N ASN A 91 7.16 8.52 -7.74
CA ASN A 91 6.45 7.27 -7.94
C ASN A 91 5.00 7.54 -8.38
N GLU A 92 4.74 7.36 -9.68
CA GLU A 92 3.43 7.57 -10.29
C GLU A 92 2.33 6.74 -9.64
N VAL A 93 2.64 5.53 -9.14
CA VAL A 93 1.65 4.64 -8.55
C VAL A 93 1.09 5.22 -7.25
N ALA A 94 1.97 5.73 -6.38
CA ALA A 94 1.56 6.36 -5.12
C ALA A 94 0.74 7.63 -5.36
N VAL A 95 1.22 8.50 -6.25
CA VAL A 95 0.55 9.77 -6.59
C VAL A 95 -0.82 9.52 -7.21
N ARG A 96 -0.91 8.60 -8.17
CA ARG A 96 -2.18 8.23 -8.82
C ARG A 96 -3.19 7.67 -7.83
N ASP A 97 -2.75 6.80 -6.93
CA ASP A 97 -3.65 6.19 -5.95
C ASP A 97 -4.16 7.22 -4.92
N LEU A 98 -3.30 8.16 -4.50
CA LEU A 98 -3.70 9.28 -3.65
C LEU A 98 -4.72 10.19 -4.35
N LEU A 99 -4.45 10.54 -5.61
CA LEU A 99 -5.33 11.37 -6.42
C LEU A 99 -6.70 10.72 -6.60
N ARG A 100 -6.74 9.41 -6.89
CA ARG A 100 -7.99 8.65 -7.02
C ARG A 100 -8.82 8.72 -5.74
N LEU A 101 -8.17 8.54 -4.58
CA LEU A 101 -8.84 8.59 -3.29
C LEU A 101 -9.43 9.98 -3.00
N GLN A 102 -8.69 11.03 -3.33
CA GLN A 102 -9.17 12.42 -3.18
C GLN A 102 -10.31 12.75 -4.14
N ALA A 103 -10.23 12.32 -5.41
CA ALA A 103 -11.26 12.53 -6.41
C ALA A 103 -12.59 11.87 -6.00
N SER A 104 -12.55 10.64 -5.47
CA SER A 104 -13.76 9.97 -4.96
C SER A 104 -14.45 10.77 -3.86
N ARG A 105 -13.67 11.39 -2.95
CA ARG A 105 -14.22 12.26 -1.90
C ARG A 105 -14.85 13.52 -2.49
N LEU A 106 -14.18 14.20 -3.42
CA LEU A 106 -14.72 15.41 -4.07
C LEU A 106 -16.05 15.12 -4.77
N LEU A 107 -16.17 13.98 -5.44
CA LEU A 107 -17.43 13.56 -6.08
C LEU A 107 -18.54 13.29 -5.06
N GLN A 108 -18.21 12.70 -3.91
CA GLN A 108 -19.19 12.51 -2.83
C GLN A 108 -19.68 13.83 -2.23
N HIS A 109 -18.80 14.83 -2.07
CA HIS A 109 -19.22 16.15 -1.57
C HIS A 109 -20.04 16.92 -2.61
N ALA A 110 -19.69 16.80 -3.89
CA ALA A 110 -20.43 17.44 -4.98
C ALA A 110 -21.87 16.91 -5.10
N SER A 111 -22.09 15.60 -4.92
CA SER A 111 -23.44 15.02 -4.96
C SER A 111 -24.32 15.47 -3.79
N VAL A 112 -23.74 15.59 -2.59
CA VAL A 112 -24.45 16.09 -1.41
C VAL A 112 -24.87 17.54 -1.61
N ALA A 113 -23.96 18.40 -2.06
CA ALA A 113 -24.25 19.81 -2.35
C ALA A 113 -25.38 19.97 -3.39
N ALA A 114 -25.37 19.16 -4.44
CA ALA A 114 -26.43 19.16 -5.46
C ALA A 114 -27.80 18.70 -4.93
N SER A 115 -27.83 17.78 -3.95
CA SER A 115 -29.08 17.30 -3.34
C SER A 115 -29.67 18.28 -2.31
N THR A 116 -28.83 19.07 -1.62
CA THR A 116 -29.27 20.05 -0.61
C THR A 116 -29.88 21.33 -1.21
N GLY A 117 -29.67 21.61 -2.50
CA GLY A 117 -30.21 22.80 -3.16
C GLY A 117 -31.69 22.77 -3.56
N LYS A 118 -32.41 21.65 -3.36
CA LYS A 118 -33.83 21.48 -3.79
C LYS A 118 -34.87 21.46 -2.65
N SER A 119 -34.49 21.73 -1.40
CA SER A 119 -35.43 21.65 -0.28
C SER A 119 -35.95 23.02 0.18
N LYS A 120 -37.18 23.32 -0.24
CA LYS A 120 -38.25 23.95 0.57
C LYS A 120 -38.08 25.39 1.08
N HIS A 121 -37.52 26.28 0.26
CA HIS A 121 -37.92 27.68 0.33
C HIS A 121 -38.57 28.09 -1.00
N ALA A 122 -39.84 27.72 -1.16
CA ALA A 122 -40.81 28.64 -1.74
C ALA A 122 -40.83 29.88 -0.82
N ARG A 123 -39.80 30.73 -0.98
CA ARG A 123 -39.69 32.00 -0.30
C ARG A 123 -40.74 32.86 -0.97
N THR A 124 -41.89 32.98 -0.32
CA THR A 124 -42.84 34.07 -0.52
C THR A 124 -42.01 35.34 -0.64
N LEU A 125 -41.94 35.91 -1.84
CA LEU A 125 -41.17 37.11 -2.11
C LEU A 125 -41.77 38.21 -1.22
N PRO A 126 -41.03 38.82 -0.26
CA PRO A 126 -41.46 40.11 0.24
C PRO A 126 -41.38 41.07 -0.93
N SER A 127 -42.54 41.59 -1.34
CA SER A 127 -42.69 42.64 -2.33
C SER A 127 -41.75 43.81 -1.99
N PHE A 128 -40.70 44.00 -2.78
CA PHE A 128 -39.74 45.11 -2.66
C PHE A 128 -40.24 46.38 -3.39
N ALA A 129 -41.54 46.66 -3.31
CA ALA A 129 -42.11 47.91 -3.78
C ALA A 129 -41.94 49.00 -2.71
N SER A 130 -40.72 49.54 -2.57
CA SER A 130 -40.39 50.90 -2.07
C SER A 130 -39.05 50.90 -1.34
N MET A 131 -37.95 51.13 -2.05
CA MET A 131 -36.78 51.70 -1.40
C MET A 131 -35.99 52.57 -2.38
N LYS A 132 -35.83 53.83 -1.99
CA LYS A 132 -35.20 54.93 -2.71
C LYS A 132 -33.73 54.63 -3.04
N PRO A 133 -33.21 55.12 -4.18
CA PRO A 133 -31.78 55.19 -4.40
C PRO A 133 -31.19 56.31 -3.54
N ALA A 134 -30.15 56.01 -2.76
CA ALA A 134 -29.32 57.02 -2.13
C ALA A 134 -27.89 56.85 -2.65
N GLU A 135 -27.37 58.01 -3.10
CA GLU A 135 -26.01 58.37 -3.46
C GLU A 135 -24.90 57.56 -2.76
N THR A 136 -23.91 57.06 -3.51
CA THR A 136 -22.68 57.76 -3.94
C THR A 136 -21.76 58.07 -2.75
N GLU A 137 -20.59 57.41 -2.69
CA GLU A 137 -19.26 57.96 -2.37
C GLU A 137 -18.19 56.82 -2.27
N PRO A 138 -16.88 57.13 -2.42
CA PRO A 138 -15.90 56.36 -3.21
C PRO A 138 -14.92 55.46 -2.38
N PRO A 139 -13.96 54.75 -3.02
CA PRO A 139 -13.15 53.69 -2.40
C PRO A 139 -11.81 54.22 -1.88
N LEU A 140 -11.25 53.64 -0.81
CA LEU A 140 -9.80 53.62 -0.53
C LEU A 140 -9.49 52.86 0.77
N SER A 141 -8.67 51.80 0.66
CA SER A 141 -7.50 51.52 1.50
C SER A 141 -7.15 50.04 1.48
N THR A 142 -6.24 49.68 0.59
CA THR A 142 -5.40 48.49 0.77
C THR A 142 -4.18 48.88 1.60
N PRO A 143 -3.89 48.24 2.74
CA PRO A 143 -2.54 48.26 3.26
C PRO A 143 -1.68 47.26 2.50
N ALA A 144 -0.70 47.81 1.79
CA ALA A 144 0.50 47.12 1.35
C ALA A 144 1.15 46.43 2.56
N VAL A 145 1.52 45.16 2.39
CA VAL A 145 2.49 44.50 3.27
C VAL A 145 3.56 43.88 2.40
N ASP A 146 4.78 44.21 2.83
CA ASP A 146 6.04 44.18 2.14
C ASP A 146 6.42 42.85 1.50
N VAL A 147 6.92 43.01 0.28
CA VAL A 147 7.87 42.13 -0.38
C VAL A 147 9.18 42.18 0.41
N VAL A 148 9.45 41.14 1.21
CA VAL A 148 10.82 40.82 1.63
C VAL A 148 11.42 39.84 0.64
N SER A 149 12.28 40.41 -0.19
CA SER A 149 13.32 39.75 -0.96
C SER A 149 14.35 39.10 -0.05
N THR A 150 14.67 37.83 -0.28
CA THR A 150 16.05 37.32 -0.22
C THR A 150 16.19 36.09 -1.13
N PRO A 151 16.87 36.21 -2.28
CA PRO A 151 17.50 35.08 -2.94
C PRO A 151 18.92 34.92 -2.39
N GLN A 152 19.18 33.84 -1.64
CA GLN A 152 20.55 33.50 -1.24
C GLN A 152 20.98 32.18 -1.87
N THR A 153 21.62 32.34 -3.03
CA THR A 153 22.85 31.69 -3.49
C THR A 153 23.41 30.59 -2.59
N GLN A 154 23.48 29.36 -3.11
CA GLN A 154 24.76 28.68 -3.41
C GLN A 154 24.51 27.35 -4.17
N PRO A 155 24.95 27.25 -5.44
CA PRO A 155 25.40 26.00 -6.03
C PRO A 155 26.91 25.84 -5.81
N SER A 156 27.41 24.60 -5.84
CA SER A 156 28.81 24.16 -5.96
C SER A 156 29.39 23.52 -4.69
N VAL A 157 29.38 22.18 -4.65
CA VAL A 157 30.64 21.41 -4.54
C VAL A 157 30.49 20.14 -5.38
N LEU A 158 31.07 20.17 -6.58
CA LEU A 158 31.60 18.99 -7.24
C LEU A 158 32.99 18.73 -6.62
N PRO A 159 33.31 17.52 -6.15
CA PRO A 159 34.66 17.02 -6.24
C PRO A 159 34.85 16.39 -7.62
N GLN A 160 35.71 17.05 -8.40
CA GLN A 160 36.37 16.49 -9.57
C GLN A 160 37.31 15.33 -9.18
N VAL A 161 37.55 14.49 -10.20
CA VAL A 161 38.76 13.69 -10.48
C VAL A 161 39.16 12.60 -9.49
N SER A 162 39.02 11.35 -9.95
CA SER A 162 40.15 10.42 -9.95
C SER A 162 40.03 9.55 -11.20
N ASP A 163 40.86 9.90 -12.18
CA ASP A 163 41.35 9.06 -13.26
C ASP A 163 42.01 7.76 -12.73
N ALA A 164 42.21 6.80 -13.66
CA ALA A 164 42.78 5.44 -13.55
C ALA A 164 41.70 4.35 -13.33
N ASP A 165 41.49 3.36 -14.21
CA ASP A 165 42.40 2.64 -15.10
C ASP A 165 41.65 2.06 -16.33
N PRO A 166 42.15 2.18 -17.57
CA PRO A 166 41.77 1.32 -18.67
C PRO A 166 42.81 0.19 -18.79
N ASN A 167 42.60 -0.93 -18.10
CA ASN A 167 43.34 -2.15 -18.42
C ASN A 167 42.55 -2.97 -19.44
N GLU A 168 42.67 -2.48 -20.67
CA GLU A 168 42.46 -3.18 -21.92
C GLU A 168 43.47 -4.34 -21.99
N LYS A 169 42.97 -5.57 -21.82
CA LYS A 169 43.65 -6.76 -22.36
C LYS A 169 42.63 -7.61 -23.10
N ASP A 170 42.66 -7.40 -24.41
CA ASP A 170 42.62 -8.43 -25.44
C ASP A 170 42.63 -9.86 -24.89
N HIS A 171 41.58 -10.63 -25.16
CA HIS A 171 41.71 -12.04 -25.55
C HIS A 171 40.63 -12.36 -26.59
N ALA A 172 40.99 -12.05 -27.83
CA ALA A 172 40.39 -12.65 -29.01
C ALA A 172 40.73 -14.15 -29.07
N GLY A 173 39.73 -14.94 -29.45
CA GLY A 173 39.92 -16.22 -30.12
C GLY A 173 40.09 -17.43 -29.20
N LYS A 174 39.09 -18.30 -29.18
CA LYS A 174 39.20 -19.58 -29.87
C LYS A 174 37.87 -20.31 -29.94
N ASP A 175 37.56 -20.68 -31.16
CA ASP A 175 36.61 -21.69 -31.58
C ASP A 175 36.83 -22.98 -30.81
N HIS A 176 35.77 -23.60 -30.30
CA HIS A 176 35.66 -25.05 -30.27
C HIS A 176 34.19 -25.45 -30.39
N ALA A 177 33.81 -25.78 -31.62
CA ALA A 177 32.72 -26.68 -31.90
C ALA A 177 33.11 -28.10 -31.45
N GLY A 178 32.11 -28.82 -30.94
CA GLY A 178 32.12 -30.29 -30.85
C GLY A 178 32.64 -30.84 -29.53
N THR A 179 31.78 -31.57 -28.81
CA THR A 179 31.92 -33.03 -28.64
C THR A 179 30.75 -33.53 -27.81
N ALA A 180 30.02 -34.46 -28.41
CA ALA A 180 29.00 -35.28 -27.77
C ALA A 180 29.64 -36.30 -26.81
N ALA A 181 28.78 -36.90 -25.99
CA ALA A 181 28.91 -38.22 -25.37
C ALA A 181 29.54 -38.31 -23.96
N GLN A 182 28.67 -38.79 -23.06
CA GLN A 182 28.80 -40.05 -22.32
C GLN A 182 29.20 -40.08 -20.83
N LEU A 183 28.31 -40.79 -20.13
CA LEU A 183 28.54 -41.79 -19.07
C LEU A 183 28.68 -41.31 -17.61
N GLN A 184 27.58 -41.57 -16.88
CA GLN A 184 27.48 -42.32 -15.62
C GLN A 184 28.75 -42.67 -14.84
N LEU A 185 28.69 -42.42 -13.52
CA LEU A 185 29.25 -43.12 -12.33
C LEU A 185 29.39 -42.01 -11.24
N GLU A 186 29.08 -42.13 -9.96
CA GLU A 186 28.63 -43.20 -9.07
C GLU A 186 27.98 -42.59 -7.82
N HIS A 187 27.24 -43.45 -7.14
CA HIS A 187 26.80 -43.33 -5.76
C HIS A 187 27.96 -43.05 -4.78
N SER A 188 27.69 -42.19 -3.78
CA SER A 188 27.88 -42.47 -2.33
C SER A 188 28.39 -41.25 -1.54
N ALA A 189 27.56 -40.79 -0.60
CA ALA A 189 27.92 -40.30 0.74
C ALA A 189 26.67 -39.53 1.26
N ARG A 190 25.71 -40.16 1.94
CA ARG A 190 25.78 -40.57 3.35
C ARG A 190 26.56 -39.57 4.22
N HIS A 191 25.91 -38.45 4.54
CA HIS A 191 26.03 -37.85 5.86
C HIS A 191 24.63 -37.62 6.43
N SER A 192 24.17 -38.65 7.13
CA SER A 192 23.11 -38.60 8.12
C SER A 192 23.66 -37.83 9.31
N SER A 193 23.04 -36.70 9.64
CA SER A 193 23.12 -36.08 10.97
C SER A 193 21.72 -36.15 11.58
N PRO A 194 21.55 -36.71 12.79
CA PRO A 194 20.26 -36.76 13.46
C PRO A 194 20.00 -35.44 14.19
N GLU A 195 19.12 -34.59 13.65
CA GLU A 195 18.53 -33.50 14.44
C GLU A 195 17.41 -34.05 15.33
N THR A 196 17.78 -34.23 16.59
CA THR A 196 17.01 -33.98 17.82
C THR A 196 15.53 -33.62 17.61
N ILE A 197 14.64 -34.62 17.73
CA ILE A 197 13.22 -34.40 17.95
C ILE A 197 13.04 -34.02 19.42
N VAL A 198 12.81 -32.72 19.68
CA VAL A 198 12.30 -32.26 20.97
C VAL A 198 10.78 -32.48 20.94
N GLU A 199 10.36 -33.54 21.61
CA GLU A 199 8.97 -33.94 21.80
C GLU A 199 8.24 -32.90 22.66
N ALA A 200 7.55 -31.98 22.01
CA ALA A 200 6.71 -30.97 22.65
C ALA A 200 5.42 -31.64 23.17
N LYS A 201 5.45 -31.91 24.48
CA LYS A 201 4.32 -32.31 25.33
C LYS A 201 3.10 -31.42 25.08
N ALA A 202 2.00 -32.05 24.64
CA ALA A 202 0.71 -31.40 24.43
C ALA A 202 0.16 -30.81 25.75
N PRO A 203 -0.42 -29.60 25.74
CA PRO A 203 -1.15 -29.08 26.88
C PRO A 203 -2.51 -29.79 27.03
N GLU A 204 -2.78 -30.29 28.24
CA GLU A 204 -4.06 -30.87 28.63
C GLU A 204 -5.21 -29.87 28.42
N PRO A 205 -6.41 -30.33 28.00
CA PRO A 205 -7.58 -29.47 27.92
C PRO A 205 -8.08 -29.09 29.33
N PRO A 206 -8.60 -27.86 29.52
CA PRO A 206 -9.13 -27.41 30.79
C PRO A 206 -10.39 -28.22 31.16
N LYS A 207 -10.44 -28.67 32.41
CA LYS A 207 -11.63 -29.28 33.02
C LYS A 207 -12.70 -28.20 33.14
N GLU A 208 -13.78 -28.34 32.39
CA GLU A 208 -15.02 -27.57 32.58
C GLU A 208 -15.69 -28.06 33.86
N ASP A 209 -15.51 -27.28 34.93
CA ASP A 209 -16.27 -27.39 36.16
C ASP A 209 -17.49 -26.46 36.09
N THR A 210 -18.67 -27.08 36.24
CA THR A 210 -19.92 -26.54 36.83
C THR A 210 -20.84 -25.62 36.02
N PRO A 211 -22.12 -25.42 36.41
CA PRO A 211 -23.07 -26.33 37.08
C PRO A 211 -24.45 -26.39 36.38
N ALA A 212 -25.25 -27.37 36.81
CA ALA A 212 -26.69 -27.46 36.58
C ALA A 212 -27.43 -26.18 37.01
N VAL A 213 -28.32 -25.68 36.14
CA VAL A 213 -29.48 -24.89 36.55
C VAL A 213 -30.67 -25.35 35.71
N GLU A 214 -31.56 -26.11 36.36
CA GLU A 214 -32.97 -26.22 36.01
C GLU A 214 -33.60 -24.83 36.01
N GLU A 215 -34.30 -24.42 34.93
CA GLU A 215 -35.45 -23.54 35.11
C GLU A 215 -36.58 -23.84 34.13
N LYS A 216 -37.45 -24.68 34.67
CA LYS A 216 -38.86 -24.89 34.42
C LYS A 216 -39.64 -23.57 34.33
N ILE A 217 -40.19 -23.20 33.17
CA ILE A 217 -41.40 -22.37 33.11
C ILE A 217 -42.33 -22.89 32.02
N ALA A 218 -43.49 -23.36 32.51
CA ALA A 218 -44.69 -23.65 31.76
C ALA A 218 -45.57 -22.39 31.74
N ASN A 219 -46.09 -22.05 30.55
CA ASN A 219 -47.40 -21.50 30.18
C ASN A 219 -47.30 -20.56 28.99
#